data_AF-A0A5K1HMN1-F1
#
_entry.id   AF-A0A5K1HMN1-F1
#
_cell.length_a   1.000
_cell.length_b   1.000
_cell.length_c   1.000
_cell.angle_alpha   90.00
_cell.angle_beta   90.00
_cell.angle_gamma   90.00
#
_symmetry.space_group_name_H-M   'P 1'
#
loop_
_entity.id
_entity.type
_entity.pdbx_description
1 polymer ?
#
loop_
_entity_poly.entity_id
_entity_poly.type
_entity_poly.pdbx_seq_one_letter_code
_entity_poly.pdbx_strand_id
1 'polypeptide(L)' 'PIDAIMHFAAKKAIGESYAKPMLYYENNVVGSMNLFRLMEKYT' A
#
# COMPACT_ATOMS: atom_id res chain seq x y z
N PRO A 1 -2.79 19.46 10.21
CA PRO A 1 -3.09 18.24 11.00
C PRO A 1 -3.99 17.32 10.19
N ILE A 2 -3.67 16.02 10.15
CA ILE A 2 -4.54 14.99 9.58
C ILE A 2 -5.07 14.17 10.75
N ASP A 3 -6.39 14.15 10.95
CA ASP A 3 -7.01 13.46 12.09
C ASP A 3 -7.11 11.94 11.87
N ALA A 4 -7.29 11.50 10.62
CA ALA A 4 -7.37 10.09 10.25
C ALA A 4 -7.02 9.86 8.78
N ILE A 5 -6.59 8.63 8.45
CA ILE A 5 -6.26 8.20 7.09
C ILE A 5 -6.97 6.88 6.78
N MET A 6 -7.54 6.78 5.59
CA MET A 6 -8.15 5.56 5.05
C MET A 6 -7.48 5.20 3.71
N HIS A 7 -6.85 4.02 3.64
CA HIS A 7 -6.03 3.62 2.50
C HIS A 7 -6.65 2.46 1.72
N PHE A 8 -7.13 2.74 0.50
CA PHE A 8 -7.69 1.75 -0.42
C PHE A 8 -6.81 1.48 -1.64
N ALA A 9 -5.63 2.10 -1.73
CA ALA A 9 -4.80 2.01 -2.94
C ALA A 9 -4.06 0.67 -2.97
N ALA A 10 -4.63 -0.29 -3.69
CA ALA A 10 -4.03 -1.60 -3.92
C ALA A 10 -4.50 -2.16 -5.27
N LYS A 11 -3.62 -2.91 -5.93
CA LYS A 11 -4.03 -3.79 -7.03
C LYS A 11 -4.81 -4.96 -6.46
N LYS A 12 -5.94 -5.30 -7.09
CA LYS A 12 -6.91 -6.30 -6.59
C LYS A 12 -7.14 -7.52 -7.49
N ALA A 13 -6.60 -7.53 -8.71
CA ALA A 13 -6.93 -8.57 -9.67
C ALA A 13 -6.16 -9.86 -9.37
N ILE A 14 -6.89 -10.87 -8.90
CA ILE A 14 -6.33 -12.16 -8.46
C ILE A 14 -5.50 -12.83 -9.56
N GLY A 15 -6.02 -12.88 -10.80
CA GLY A 15 -5.29 -13.51 -11.91
C GLY A 15 -3.94 -12.84 -12.20
N GLU A 16 -3.91 -11.50 -12.17
CA GLU A 16 -2.67 -10.75 -12.39
C GLU A 16 -1.71 -10.87 -11.18
N SER A 17 -2.22 -10.98 -9.95
CA SER A 17 -1.36 -11.16 -8.77
C SER A 17 -0.56 -12.46 -8.81
N TYR A 18 -1.13 -13.54 -9.38
CA TYR A 18 -0.39 -14.78 -9.59
C TYR A 18 0.63 -14.67 -10.72
N ALA A 19 0.27 -13.99 -11.81
CA ALA A 19 1.16 -13.81 -12.96
C ALA A 19 2.30 -12.82 -12.70
N LYS A 20 2.08 -11.80 -11.86
CA LYS A 20 3.01 -10.71 -11.57
C LYS A 20 3.07 -10.43 -10.06
N PRO A 21 3.56 -11.37 -9.24
CA PRO A 21 3.54 -11.24 -7.79
C PRO A 21 4.34 -10.02 -7.31
N MET A 22 5.53 -9.77 -7.85
CA MET A 22 6.38 -8.66 -7.40
C MET A 22 5.72 -7.28 -7.61
N LEU A 23 4.97 -7.10 -8.69
CA LEU A 23 4.21 -5.89 -8.94
C LEU A 23 3.17 -5.62 -7.84
N TYR A 24 2.54 -6.68 -7.33
CA TYR A 24 1.55 -6.59 -6.25
C TYR A 24 2.23 -6.37 -4.89
N TYR A 25 3.40 -6.97 -4.66
CA TYR A 25 4.20 -6.70 -3.45
C TYR A 25 4.69 -5.26 -3.39
N GLU A 26 5.25 -4.74 -4.47
CA GLU A 26 5.72 -3.36 -4.56
C GLU A 26 4.57 -2.37 -4.36
N ASN A 27 3.45 -2.57 -5.06
CA ASN A 27 2.33 -1.63 -4.96
C ASN A 27 1.61 -1.73 -3.61
N ASN A 28 1.22 -2.94 -3.18
CA ASN A 28 0.31 -3.11 -2.05
C ASN A 28 1.06 -3.10 -0.73
N VAL A 29 2.20 -3.80 -0.64
CA VAL A 29 2.93 -3.96 0.62
C VAL A 29 3.91 -2.81 0.81
N VAL A 30 4.83 -2.59 -0.14
CA VAL A 30 5.82 -1.49 -0.02
C VAL A 30 5.13 -0.13 -0.06
N GLY A 31 4.11 0.05 -0.92
CA GLY A 31 3.27 1.25 -0.93
C GLY A 31 2.62 1.54 0.42
N SER A 32 2.02 0.54 1.07
CA SER A 32 1.43 0.70 2.41
C SER A 32 2.49 1.02 3.47
N MET A 33 3.66 0.36 3.42
CA MET A 33 4.76 0.66 4.35
C MET A 33 5.24 2.11 4.22
N ASN A 34 5.29 2.66 3.01
CA ASN A 34 5.66 4.06 2.81
C ASN A 34 4.65 5.02 3.46
N LEU A 35 3.35 4.73 3.34
CA LEU A 35 2.31 5.49 4.02
C LEU A 35 2.47 5.41 5.55
N PHE A 36 2.65 4.21 6.10
CA PHE A 36 2.80 4.03 7.54
C PHE A 36 4.04 4.73 8.10
N ARG A 37 5.17 4.69 7.39
CA ARG A 37 6.38 5.44 7.77
C ARG A 37 6.15 6.95 7.83
N LEU A 38 5.36 7.50 6.90
CA LEU A 38 5.00 8.91 6.94
C LEU A 38 4.03 9.21 8.08
N MET A 39 3.05 8.34 8.33
CA MET A 39 2.17 8.48 9.49
C MET A 39 2.96 8.51 10.79
N GLU A 40 3.91 7.60 10.98
CA GLU A 40 4.81 7.58 12.15
C GLU A 40 5.63 8.87 12.25
N LYS A 41 6.19 9.37 11.15
CA LYS A 41 6.97 10.62 11.12
C LYS A 41 6.15 11.87 11.50
N TYR A 42 4.86 11.88 11.19
CA TYR A 42 3.97 13.04 11.35
C TYR A 42 2.86 12.82 12.39
N THR A 43 3.01 11.80 13.26
CA THR A 43 2.18 11.59 14.46
C THR A 43 2.65 12.54 15.56
#